data_AF-A0A4R4MBP1-F1
#
_entry.id   AF-A0A4R4MBP1-F1
#
_cell.length_a   1.000
_cell.length_b   1.000
_cell.length_c   1.000
_cell.angle_alpha   90.00
_cell.angle_beta   90.00
_cell.angle_gamma   90.00
#
_symmetry.space_group_name_H-M   'P 1'
#
loop_
_entity.id
_entity.type
_entity.pdbx_description
1 polymer ?
#
loop_
_entity_poly.entity_id
_entity_poly.type
_entity_poly.pdbx_seq_one_letter_code
_entity_poly.pdbx_strand_id
1 'polypeptide(L)' 'MFNYDPAKDWDNRNNPKPHYRLYLDRDGKPCIICVQDFDYMDYEDSRFLSDEGYDTEAEAEVGLLLLRAKAAQILGLL' A
#
# COMPACT_ATOMS: atom_id res chain seq x y z
N MET A 1 -7.70 6.59 -10.69
CA MET A 1 -7.81 6.27 -9.25
C MET A 1 -7.55 4.79 -9.13
N PHE A 2 -6.70 4.32 -8.20
CA PHE A 2 -6.77 2.91 -7.81
C PHE A 2 -8.15 2.76 -7.16
N ASN A 3 -9.01 1.92 -7.73
CA ASN A 3 -10.39 1.83 -7.30
C ASN A 3 -10.39 1.16 -5.93
N TYR A 4 -10.82 1.88 -4.89
CA TYR A 4 -10.99 1.30 -3.57
C TYR A 4 -12.04 0.19 -3.64
N ASP A 5 -11.62 -1.04 -3.37
CA ASP A 5 -12.47 -2.21 -3.21
C ASP A 5 -12.52 -2.61 -1.72
N PRO A 6 -13.65 -2.37 -1.03
CA PRO A 6 -13.78 -2.69 0.39
C PRO A 6 -13.72 -4.18 0.68
N ALA A 7 -14.07 -5.06 -0.27
CA ALA A 7 -13.95 -6.50 -0.07
C ALA A 7 -12.48 -6.92 -0.09
N LYS A 8 -11.70 -6.33 -1.00
CA LYS A 8 -10.26 -6.58 -1.09
C LYS A 8 -9.49 -6.04 0.12
N ASP A 9 -9.84 -4.86 0.60
CA ASP A 9 -9.24 -4.31 1.81
C ASP A 9 -9.59 -5.17 3.04
N TRP A 10 -10.83 -5.68 3.12
CA TRP A 10 -11.23 -6.62 4.16
C TRP A 10 -10.42 -7.92 4.12
N ASP A 11 -10.23 -8.51 2.94
CA ASP A 11 -9.46 -9.75 2.78
C ASP A 11 -8.00 -9.55 3.20
N ASN A 12 -7.38 -8.42 2.87
CA ASN A 12 -6.00 -8.13 3.27
C ASN A 12 -5.84 -7.86 4.77
N ARG A 13 -6.83 -7.24 5.41
CA ARG A 13 -6.82 -7.04 6.88
C ARG A 13 -6.94 -8.34 7.68
N ASN A 14 -7.55 -9.37 7.09
CA ASN A 14 -7.76 -10.68 7.71
C ASN A 14 -6.87 -11.76 7.07
N ASN A 15 -5.83 -11.36 6.33
CA ASN A 15 -4.91 -12.30 5.70
C ASN A 15 -3.87 -12.79 6.72
N PRO A 16 -3.93 -14.06 7.16
CA PRO A 16 -3.05 -14.58 8.20
C PRO A 16 -1.59 -14.66 7.79
N LYS A 17 -1.30 -14.51 6.49
CA LYS A 17 0.06 -14.49 5.97
C LYS A 17 0.61 -13.06 5.99
N PRO A 18 1.89 -12.90 6.35
CA PRO A 18 2.60 -11.66 6.11
C PRO A 18 2.48 -11.25 4.64
N HIS A 19 2.14 -10.00 4.41
CA HIS A 19 2.07 -9.40 3.09
C HIS A 19 2.53 -7.95 3.16
N TYR A 20 2.78 -7.35 2.00
CA TYR A 20 3.30 -6.00 1.90
C TYR A 20 2.20 -5.05 1.43
N ARG A 21 2.16 -3.84 2.00
CA ARG A 21 1.21 -2.79 1.63
C ARG A 21 1.96 -1.48 1.35
N LEU A 22 1.39 -0.65 0.49
CA LEU A 22 1.86 0.72 0.29
C LEU A 22 1.27 1.63 1.35
N TYR A 23 2.12 2.37 2.04
CA TYR A 23 1.74 3.17 3.19
C TYR A 23 2.38 4.56 3.13
N LEU A 24 1.75 5.52 3.80
CA LEU A 24 2.25 6.87 3.96
C LEU A 24 2.94 7.00 5.33
N ASP A 25 4.25 7.18 5.34
CA ASP A 25 4.98 7.39 6.59
C ASP A 25 4.58 8.70 7.30
N ARG A 26 5.16 8.94 8.48
CA ARG A 26 4.87 10.14 9.29
C ARG A 26 5.22 11.45 8.59
N ASP A 27 6.17 11.42 7.65
CA ASP A 27 6.63 12.57 6.89
C ASP A 27 5.84 12.77 5.59
N GLY A 28 4.84 11.92 5.31
CA GLY A 28 4.07 12.00 4.08
C GLY A 28 4.77 11.36 2.87
N LYS A 29 5.75 10.48 3.08
CA LYS A 29 6.45 9.78 2.00
C LYS A 29 5.86 8.38 1.79
N PRO A 30 5.55 8.01 0.54
CA PRO A 30 5.16 6.65 0.20
C PRO A 30 6.29 5.64 0.48
N CYS A 31 5.97 4.63 1.28
CA CYS A 31 6.84 3.52 1.69
C CYS A 31 6.11 2.17 1.59
N ILE A 32 6.86 1.10 1.83
CA ILE A 32 6.35 -0.28 1.91
C ILE A 32 6.37 -0.69 3.38
N ILE A 33 5.30 -1.32 3.85
CA ILE A 33 5.23 -1.95 5.16
C ILE A 33 4.94 -3.44 4.99
N CYS A 34 5.52 -4.26 5.84
CA CYS A 34 5.10 -5.65 6.01
C CYS A 34 4.04 -5.68 7.12
N VAL A 35 2.90 -6.28 6.83
CA VAL A 35 1.75 -6.37 7.73
C VAL A 35 1.31 -7.82 7.88
N GLN A 36 0.94 -8.19 9.11
CA GLN A 36 0.22 -9.41 9.44
C GLN A 36 -1.04 -9.04 10.24
N ASP A 37 -2.03 -9.93 10.33
CA ASP A 37 -3.34 -9.75 11.02
C ASP A 37 -3.31 -8.87 12.29
N PHE A 38 -2.30 -9.02 13.15
CA PHE A 38 -2.21 -8.32 14.43
C PHE A 38 -1.55 -6.93 14.35
N ASP A 39 -0.80 -6.66 13.28
CA ASP A 39 -0.01 -5.43 13.12
C ASP A 39 -0.85 -4.27 12.61
N TYR A 40 -2.03 -4.52 12.03
CA TYR A 40 -2.90 -3.46 11.49
C TYR A 40 -3.32 -2.42 12.54
N MET A 41 -3.39 -2.80 13.82
CA MET A 41 -3.71 -1.87 14.91
C MET A 41 -2.61 -0.83 15.17
N ASP A 42 -1.39 -1.08 14.69
CA ASP A 42 -0.26 -0.14 14.79
C ASP A 42 -0.22 0.87 13.63
N TYR A 43 -1.08 0.70 12.62
CA TYR A 43 -1.15 1.54 11.43
C TYR A 43 -2.46 2.35 11.40
N GLU A 44 -2.39 3.56 10.86
CA GLU A 44 -3.57 4.38 10.62
C GLU A 44 -4.17 4.00 9.27
N ASP A 45 -5.41 3.51 9.26
CA ASP A 45 -6.13 3.10 8.05
C ASP A 45 -6.10 4.15 6.92
N SER A 46 -6.16 5.44 7.29
CA SER A 46 -6.16 6.56 6.34
C SER A 46 -4.84 6.76 5.60
N ARG A 47 -3.76 6.12 6.05
CA ARG A 47 -2.42 6.22 5.46
C ARG A 47 -2.10 5.10 4.48
N PHE A 48 -2.95 4.08 4.37
CA PHE A 48 -2.80 3.09 3.30
C PHE A 48 -3.07 3.76 1.95
N LEU A 49 -2.13 3.59 1.02
CA LEU A 49 -2.18 4.22 -0.30
C LEU A 49 -2.93 3.37 -1.33
N SER A 50 -3.22 2.12 -0.98
CA SER A 50 -3.97 1.17 -1.78
C SER A 50 -4.56 0.07 -0.89
N ASP A 51 -5.68 -0.47 -1.34
CA ASP A 51 -6.32 -1.72 -0.92
C ASP A 51 -5.57 -2.98 -1.40
N GLU A 52 -4.59 -2.84 -2.31
CA GLU A 52 -3.74 -3.92 -2.81
C GLU A 52 -2.71 -4.37 -1.76
N GLY A 53 -2.61 -5.68 -1.57
CA GLY A 53 -1.55 -6.36 -0.84
C GLY A 53 -0.66 -7.14 -1.80
N TYR A 54 0.63 -7.24 -1.48
CA TYR A 54 1.62 -7.97 -2.27
C TYR A 54 2.17 -9.12 -1.45
N ASP A 55 2.36 -10.29 -2.07
CA ASP A 55 2.91 -11.46 -1.38
C ASP A 55 4.42 -11.32 -1.12
N THR A 56 5.11 -10.50 -1.92
CA THR A 56 6.56 -10.27 -1.80
C THR A 56 6.94 -8.79 -1.78
N GLU A 57 8.08 -8.48 -1.15
CA GLU A 57 8.63 -7.12 -1.11
C GLU A 57 8.96 -6.60 -2.52
N ALA A 58 9.50 -7.46 -3.39
CA ALA A 58 9.83 -7.09 -4.76
C ALA A 58 8.60 -6.67 -5.58
N GLU A 59 7.46 -7.33 -5.41
CA GLU A 59 6.20 -6.91 -6.03
C GLU A 59 5.72 -5.56 -5.48
N ALA A 60 5.85 -5.35 -4.16
CA ALA A 60 5.52 -4.07 -3.53
C ALA A 60 6.42 -2.93 -4.01
N GLU A 61 7.72 -3.18 -4.24
CA GLU A 61 8.66 -2.22 -4.82
C GLU A 61 8.24 -1.80 -6.23
N VAL A 62 7.84 -2.76 -7.07
CA VAL A 62 7.29 -2.45 -8.40
C VAL A 62 6.01 -1.61 -8.27
N GLY A 63 5.12 -1.97 -7.34
CA GLY A 63 3.91 -1.19 -7.04
C GLY A 63 4.20 0.26 -6.64
N LEU A 64 5.18 0.46 -5.76
CA LEU A 64 5.61 1.78 -5.31
C LEU A 64 6.23 2.61 -6.45
N LEU A 65 7.02 1.99 -7.33
CA LEU A 65 7.59 2.64 -8.52
C LEU A 65 6.48 3.10 -9.47
N LEU A 66 5.48 2.25 -9.73
CA LEU A 66 4.33 2.60 -10.58
C LEU A 66 3.51 3.74 -9.98
N LEU A 67 3.29 3.74 -8.66
CA LEU A 67 2.62 4.83 -7.96
C LEU A 67 3.36 6.16 -8.17
N ARG A 68 4.69 6.16 -7.97
CA ARG A 68 5.54 7.34 -8.15
C ARG A 68 5.55 7.83 -9.60
N ALA A 69 5.66 6.92 -10.57
CA ALA A 69 5.62 7.25 -11.99
C ALA A 69 4.28 7.91 -12.38
N LYS A 70 3.16 7.36 -11.89
CA LYS A 70 1.83 7.91 -12.13
C LYS A 70 1.65 9.28 -11.49
N ALA A 71 2.16 9.49 -10.27
CA ALA A 71 2.14 10.79 -9.62
C ALA A 71 2.95 11.82 -10.42
N ALA A 72 4.15 11.46 -10.89
CA ALA A 72 4.98 12.33 -11.72
C ALA A 72 4.30 12.70 -13.05
N GLN A 73 3.63 11.76 -13.72
CA GLN A 73 2.83 12.04 -14.92
C GLN A 73 1.69 13.05 -14.64
N ILE A 74 0.95 12.86 -13.55
CA ILE A 74 -0.14 13.77 -13.16
C ILE A 74 0.40 15.18 -12.86
N LEU A 75 1.60 15.28 -12.29
CA LEU A 75 2.26 16.55 -11.98
C LEU A 75 3.00 17.18 -13.19
N GLY A 76 3.03 16.52 -14.35
CA GLY A 76 3.74 17.01 -15.54
C GLY A 76 5.27 16.97 -15.42
N LEU A 77 5.80 16.08 -14.57
CA LEU A 77 7.25 15.89 -14.36
C LEU A 77 7.84 14.78 -15.25
N LEU A 78 6.98 14.03 -15.94
CA LEU A 78 7.26 13.00 -16.95
C LEU A 78 6.26 13.17 -18.09
#